data_AF-R9LM19-F1
#
_entry.id   AF-R9LM19-F1
#
_cell.length_a   1.000
_cell.length_b   1.000
_cell.length_c   1.000
_cell.angle_alpha   90.00
_cell.angle_beta   90.00
_cell.angle_gamma   90.00
#
_symmetry.space_group_name_H-M   'P 1'
#
loop_
_entity.id
_entity.type
_entity.pdbx_description
1 polymer ?
#
loop_
_entity_poly.entity_id
_entity_poly.type
_entity_poly.pdbx_seq_one_letter_code
_entity_poly.pdbx_strand_id
1 'polypeptide(L)'
;MAEYEAVSHPEKGHNEQYVIKEAWTESAPIYEMDERDICSACGANITDLGQTGISQHMKNHMLAGENGGYHSQWIQIQTGTETIEHPAEYGTRYVVDQAAYDEQVPAGYKCSCGAAK
;
A
#
# COMPACT_ATOMS: atom_id res chain seq x y z
N MET A 1 -35.72 -32.86 48.65
CA MET A 1 -35.53 -31.78 47.68
C MET A 1 -34.22 -32.09 46.97
N ALA A 2 -34.18 -32.05 45.64
CA ALA A 2 -32.91 -32.20 44.94
C ALA A 2 -32.06 -30.97 45.27
N GLU A 3 -30.87 -31.19 45.82
CA GLU A 3 -29.89 -30.13 46.01
C GLU A 3 -29.20 -29.91 44.67
N TYR A 4 -28.96 -28.65 44.29
CA TYR A 4 -28.29 -28.28 43.04
C TYR A 4 -27.06 -27.46 43.38
N GLU A 5 -25.97 -27.69 42.68
CA GLU A 5 -24.75 -26.88 42.72
C GLU A 5 -24.65 -26.05 41.44
N ALA A 6 -24.24 -24.79 41.57
CA ALA A 6 -23.95 -23.94 40.43
C ALA A 6 -22.48 -24.12 40.00
N VAL A 7 -22.27 -24.62 38.80
CA VAL A 7 -20.95 -24.75 38.17
C VAL A 7 -20.78 -23.60 37.18
N SER A 8 -19.75 -22.77 37.41
CA SER A 8 -19.44 -21.64 36.54
C SER A 8 -18.53 -22.06 35.39
N HIS A 9 -18.96 -21.81 34.16
CA HIS A 9 -18.18 -22.06 32.95
C HIS A 9 -17.61 -20.74 32.42
N PRO A 10 -16.28 -20.60 32.32
CA PRO A 10 -15.67 -19.39 31.80
C PRO A 10 -15.94 -19.22 30.30
N GLU A 11 -15.82 -17.98 29.85
CA GLU A 11 -15.86 -17.62 28.43
C GLU A 11 -14.83 -18.41 27.61
N LYS A 12 -15.22 -18.79 26.39
CA LYS A 12 -14.32 -19.36 25.40
C LYS A 12 -14.36 -18.52 24.13
N GLY A 13 -13.18 -18.30 23.55
CA GLY A 13 -13.01 -17.52 22.35
C GLY A 13 -11.62 -17.70 21.76
N HIS A 14 -11.37 -17.07 20.62
CA HIS A 14 -10.11 -17.13 19.89
C HIS A 14 -9.72 -15.76 19.32
N ASN A 15 -8.46 -15.62 18.95
CA ASN A 15 -7.98 -14.44 18.22
C ASN A 15 -8.06 -14.71 16.72
N GLU A 16 -8.73 -13.83 16.00
CA GLU A 16 -8.81 -13.83 14.53
C GLU A 16 -8.01 -12.64 13.97
N GLN A 17 -7.31 -12.87 12.86
CA GLN A 17 -6.71 -11.80 12.06
C GLN A 17 -7.71 -11.29 11.02
N TYR A 18 -7.76 -9.99 10.82
CA TYR A 18 -8.55 -9.36 9.76
C TYR A 18 -7.72 -8.32 9.01
N VAL A 19 -8.06 -8.09 7.74
CA VAL A 19 -7.41 -7.08 6.91
C VAL A 19 -7.91 -5.71 7.31
N ILE A 20 -6.99 -4.83 7.73
CA ILE A 20 -7.26 -3.40 7.96
C ILE A 20 -7.17 -2.66 6.62
N LYS A 21 -6.12 -2.94 5.85
CA LYS A 21 -5.93 -2.41 4.49
C LYS A 21 -5.36 -3.48 3.59
N GLU A 22 -5.90 -3.58 2.38
CA GLU A 22 -5.37 -4.48 1.37
C GLU A 22 -4.01 -4.00 0.86
N ALA A 23 -3.21 -4.94 0.35
CA ALA A 23 -1.99 -4.60 -0.34
C ALA A 23 -2.33 -3.86 -1.63
N TRP A 24 -1.52 -2.87 -1.99
CA TRP A 24 -1.70 -2.11 -3.23
C TRP A 24 -0.35 -1.64 -3.76
N THR A 25 -0.34 -1.24 -5.03
CA THR A 25 0.86 -0.74 -5.70
C THR A 25 0.63 0.66 -6.25
N GLU A 26 1.66 1.50 -6.17
CA GLU A 26 1.67 2.83 -6.77
C GLU A 26 2.73 2.89 -7.87
N SER A 27 2.46 3.63 -8.95
CA SER A 27 3.50 3.97 -9.93
C SER A 27 3.96 5.40 -9.70
N ALA A 28 5.28 5.56 -9.50
CA ALA A 28 5.92 6.85 -9.32
C ALA A 28 6.91 7.14 -10.46
N PRO A 29 6.94 8.37 -11.02
CA PRO A 29 7.92 8.74 -12.02
C PRO A 29 9.32 8.91 -11.42
N ILE A 30 10.34 8.43 -12.13
CA ILE A 30 11.76 8.67 -11.80
C ILE A 30 12.24 9.85 -12.63
N TYR A 31 12.90 10.80 -11.97
CA TYR A 31 13.47 11.98 -12.61
C TYR A 31 14.99 12.02 -12.46
N GLU A 32 15.67 12.38 -13.54
CA GLU A 32 17.10 12.63 -13.56
C GLU A 32 17.40 13.97 -14.24
N MET A 33 18.55 14.54 -13.90
CA MET A 33 19.06 15.72 -14.58
C MET A 33 19.75 15.29 -15.86
N ASP A 34 19.37 15.91 -16.97
CA ASP A 34 19.93 15.61 -18.28
C ASP A 34 20.25 16.92 -19.02
N GLU A 35 21.34 16.90 -19.78
CA GLU A 35 21.77 18.06 -20.56
C GLU A 35 20.95 18.15 -21.85
N ARG A 36 20.21 19.25 -22.00
CA ARG A 36 19.38 19.49 -23.18
C ARG A 36 19.84 20.69 -23.96
N ASP A 37 19.94 20.52 -25.28
CA ASP A 37 20.22 21.57 -26.23
C ASP A 37 18.91 22.26 -26.59
N ILE A 38 18.83 23.55 -26.28
CA ILE A 38 17.63 24.37 -26.46
C ILE A 38 17.91 25.42 -27.52
N CYS A 39 17.06 25.45 -28.55
CA CYS A 39 17.13 26.47 -29.60
C CYS A 39 16.93 27.87 -28.99
N SER A 40 17.85 28.78 -29.26
CA SER A 40 17.81 30.15 -28.73
C SER A 40 16.81 31.06 -29.46
N ALA A 41 16.28 30.65 -30.62
CA ALA A 41 15.23 31.38 -31.33
C ALA A 41 13.82 31.01 -30.86
N CYS A 42 13.52 29.71 -30.69
CA CYS A 42 12.17 29.24 -30.39
C CYS A 42 12.00 28.51 -29.05
N GLY A 43 13.09 28.21 -28.33
CA GLY A 43 13.03 27.45 -27.08
C GLY A 43 12.76 25.96 -27.24
N ALA A 44 12.77 25.42 -28.47
CA ALA A 44 12.58 24.00 -28.70
C ALA A 44 13.76 23.19 -28.18
N ASN A 45 13.47 22.04 -27.55
CA ASN A 45 14.48 21.02 -27.25
C ASN A 45 14.89 20.31 -28.55
N ILE A 46 16.16 20.41 -28.90
CA ILE A 46 16.73 19.89 -30.15
C ILE A 46 17.77 18.78 -29.91
N THR A 47 17.97 18.35 -28.66
CA THR A 47 18.96 17.32 -28.27
C THR A 47 18.86 16.07 -29.14
N ASP A 48 17.64 15.59 -29.38
CA ASP A 48 17.40 14.29 -30.02
C ASP A 48 17.28 14.38 -31.55
N LEU A 49 17.50 15.56 -32.16
CA LEU A 49 17.42 15.73 -33.62
C LEU A 49 18.66 15.21 -34.37
N GLY A 50 19.76 14.99 -33.66
CA GLY A 50 21.07 14.71 -34.24
C GLY A 50 21.63 15.90 -35.06
N GLN A 51 22.88 15.79 -35.50
CA GLN A 51 23.60 16.91 -36.14
C GLN A 51 22.91 17.45 -37.39
N THR A 52 22.36 16.56 -38.25
CA THR A 52 21.65 16.97 -39.46
C THR A 52 20.34 17.68 -39.13
N GLY A 53 19.57 17.18 -38.17
CA GLY A 53 18.31 17.79 -37.76
C GLY A 53 18.52 19.15 -37.09
N ILE A 54 19.52 19.26 -36.22
CA ILE A 54 19.93 20.53 -35.60
C ILE A 54 20.31 21.55 -36.69
N SER A 55 21.15 21.15 -37.67
CA SER A 55 21.58 22.03 -38.75
C SER A 55 20.42 22.52 -39.62
N GLN A 56 19.47 21.63 -39.95
CA GLN A 56 18.27 22.01 -40.71
C GLN A 56 17.36 22.95 -39.92
N HIS A 57 17.17 22.66 -38.63
CA HIS A 57 16.39 23.51 -37.73
C HIS A 57 16.99 24.93 -37.65
N MET A 58 18.30 25.06 -37.42
CA MET A 58 18.97 26.36 -37.38
C MET A 58 18.93 27.09 -38.73
N LYS A 59 19.12 26.36 -39.83
CA LYS A 59 19.02 26.94 -41.18
C LYS A 59 17.64 27.55 -41.43
N ASN A 60 16.57 26.90 -40.97
CA ASN A 60 15.22 27.44 -41.14
C ASN A 60 15.03 28.77 -40.41
N HIS A 61 15.51 28.88 -39.17
CA HIS A 61 15.51 30.15 -38.43
C HIS A 61 16.33 31.23 -39.17
N MET A 62 17.53 30.89 -39.64
CA MET A 62 18.36 31.84 -40.38
C MET A 62 17.69 32.31 -41.68
N LEU A 63 17.02 31.41 -42.42
CA LEU A 63 16.28 31.77 -43.64
C LEU A 63 15.05 32.64 -43.33
N ALA A 64 14.48 32.52 -42.14
CA ALA A 64 13.41 33.39 -41.64
C ALA A 64 13.93 34.73 -41.07
N GLY A 65 15.26 34.95 -41.02
CA GLY A 65 15.87 36.15 -40.45
C GLY A 65 15.96 36.15 -38.92
N GLU A 66 15.84 34.99 -38.29
CA GLU A 66 15.92 34.79 -36.84
C GLU A 66 17.31 34.29 -36.40
N ASN A 67 17.52 34.18 -35.09
CA ASN A 67 18.76 33.66 -34.52
C ASN A 67 18.97 32.16 -34.86
N GLY A 68 20.17 31.78 -35.31
CA GLY A 68 20.52 30.40 -35.68
C GLY A 68 21.32 29.63 -34.62
N GLY A 69 21.24 30.02 -33.35
CA GLY A 69 22.00 29.44 -32.25
C GLY A 69 21.17 28.55 -31.32
N TYR A 70 21.86 27.76 -30.50
CA TYR A 70 21.30 27.01 -29.38
C TYR A 70 22.25 27.08 -28.17
N HIS A 71 21.74 26.71 -27.00
CA HIS A 71 22.52 26.62 -25.76
C HIS A 71 22.14 25.34 -25.01
N SER A 72 23.07 24.80 -24.23
CA SER A 72 22.85 23.61 -23.42
C SER A 72 22.40 24.00 -22.01
N GLN A 73 21.41 23.30 -21.47
CA GLN A 73 20.90 23.49 -20.12
C GLN A 73 20.63 22.13 -19.46
N TRP A 74 21.02 21.99 -18.20
CA TRP A 74 20.61 20.86 -17.38
C TRP A 74 19.18 21.05 -16.92
N ILE A 75 18.29 20.15 -17.34
CA ILE A 75 16.88 20.14 -16.93
C ILE A 75 16.51 18.78 -16.32
N GLN A 76 15.51 18.80 -15.44
CA GLN A 76 14.96 17.58 -14.88
C GLN A 76 13.99 16.95 -15.88
N ILE A 77 14.26 15.71 -16.29
CA ILE A 77 13.40 14.94 -17.19
C ILE A 77 12.98 13.64 -16.52
N GLN A 78 11.80 13.15 -16.87
CA GLN A 78 11.37 11.83 -16.44
C GLN A 78 12.12 10.77 -17.26
N THR A 79 12.94 9.95 -16.63
CA THR A 79 13.73 8.89 -17.28
C THR A 79 13.12 7.50 -17.10
N GLY A 80 12.16 7.37 -16.18
CA GLY A 80 11.49 6.10 -15.97
C GLY A 80 10.28 6.19 -15.05
N THR A 81 9.84 5.01 -14.63
CA THR A 81 8.78 4.80 -13.66
C THR A 81 9.18 3.65 -12.76
N GLU A 82 8.98 3.82 -11.46
CA GLU A 82 9.08 2.74 -10.48
C GLU A 82 7.70 2.32 -9.99
N THR A 83 7.64 1.10 -9.45
CA THR A 83 6.47 0.57 -8.77
C THR A 83 6.78 0.46 -7.28
N ILE A 84 6.01 1.15 -6.47
CA ILE A 84 6.10 1.13 -5.01
C ILE A 84 5.06 0.13 -4.49
N GLU A 85 5.52 -0.86 -3.72
CA GLU A 85 4.63 -1.86 -3.12
C GLU A 85 4.25 -1.47 -1.69
N HIS A 86 2.96 -1.43 -1.43
CA HIS A 86 2.40 -1.22 -0.09
C HIS A 86 1.79 -2.54 0.40
N PRO A 87 2.37 -3.17 1.44
CA PRO A 87 1.86 -4.45 1.94
C PRO A 87 0.52 -4.27 2.65
N ALA A 88 -0.24 -5.36 2.76
CA ALA A 88 -1.47 -5.38 3.53
C ALA A 88 -1.21 -5.16 5.03
N GLU A 89 -2.08 -4.40 5.68
CA GLU A 89 -2.07 -4.17 7.13
C GLU A 89 -3.11 -5.08 7.78
N TYR A 90 -2.72 -5.77 8.85
CA TYR A 90 -3.58 -6.72 9.57
C TYR A 90 -3.79 -6.30 11.01
N GLY A 91 -5.00 -6.54 11.51
CA GLY A 91 -5.36 -6.39 12.91
C GLY A 91 -5.73 -7.73 13.52
N THR A 92 -5.60 -7.84 14.84
CA THR A 92 -6.09 -8.99 15.61
C THR A 92 -7.25 -8.55 16.47
N ARG A 93 -8.32 -9.34 16.47
CA ARG A 93 -9.45 -9.17 17.39
C ARG A 93 -9.78 -10.48 18.10
N TYR A 94 -10.15 -10.37 19.37
CA TYR A 94 -10.68 -11.50 20.10
C TYR A 94 -12.18 -11.66 19.79
N VAL A 95 -12.57 -12.86 19.40
CA VAL A 95 -13.96 -13.23 19.13
C VAL A 95 -14.40 -14.23 20.19
N VAL A 96 -15.52 -13.92 20.86
CA VAL A 96 -16.13 -14.80 21.85
C VAL A 96 -16.97 -15.84 21.11
N ASP A 97 -16.59 -17.12 21.21
CA ASP A 97 -17.34 -18.23 20.63
C ASP A 97 -18.47 -18.68 21.56
N GLN A 98 -18.24 -18.60 22.88
CA GLN A 98 -19.19 -18.98 23.90
C GLN A 98 -19.03 -18.07 25.11
N ALA A 99 -20.09 -17.30 25.42
CA ALA A 99 -20.12 -16.47 26.62
C ALA A 99 -20.02 -17.32 27.89
N ALA A 100 -19.44 -16.73 28.94
CA ALA A 100 -19.48 -17.33 30.27
C ALA A 100 -20.92 -17.59 30.70
N TYR A 101 -21.16 -18.75 31.32
CA TYR A 101 -22.49 -19.13 31.79
C TYR A 101 -22.39 -20.03 33.02
N ASP A 102 -23.41 -19.95 33.87
CA ASP A 102 -23.55 -20.82 35.02
C ASP A 102 -24.54 -21.94 34.72
N GLU A 103 -24.16 -23.17 35.05
CA GLU A 103 -24.99 -24.36 34.90
C GLU A 103 -25.37 -24.90 36.28
N GLN A 104 -26.65 -25.20 36.50
CA GLN A 104 -27.07 -25.89 37.72
C GLN A 104 -27.02 -27.41 37.51
N VAL A 105 -26.09 -28.06 38.21
CA VAL A 105 -25.94 -29.52 38.21
C VAL A 105 -26.54 -30.09 39.48
N PRO A 106 -27.26 -31.23 39.44
CA PRO A 106 -27.76 -31.87 40.66
C PRO A 106 -26.59 -32.24 41.58
N ALA A 107 -26.58 -31.69 42.79
CA ALA A 107 -25.67 -32.13 43.84
C ALA A 107 -26.06 -33.57 44.20
N GLY A 108 -25.07 -34.47 44.18
CA GLY A 108 -25.26 -35.91 44.24
C GLY A 108 -26.33 -36.34 45.25
N TYR A 109 -27.26 -37.20 44.80
CA TYR A 109 -28.33 -37.71 45.65
C TYR A 109 -27.77 -38.59 46.77
N LYS A 110 -27.78 -38.11 48.02
CA LYS A 110 -27.56 -38.96 49.19
C LYS A 110 -28.81 -39.78 49.48
N CYS A 111 -28.76 -41.07 49.15
CA CYS A 111 -29.77 -42.05 49.56
C CYS A 111 -29.82 -42.16 51.10
N SER A 112 -31.01 -42.30 51.68
CA SER A 112 -31.23 -42.60 53.11
C SER A 112 -30.60 -43.93 53.58
N CYS A 113 -30.07 -44.72 52.64
CA CYS A 113 -29.28 -45.92 52.85
C CYS A 113 -27.77 -45.68 53.09
N GLY A 114 -27.31 -44.43 53.11
CA GLY A 114 -25.93 -44.07 53.50
C GLY A 114 -24.86 -44.23 52.42
N ALA A 115 -25.22 -44.59 51.18
CA ALA A 115 -24.27 -44.65 50.07
C ALA A 115 -24.25 -43.32 49.30
N ALA A 116 -23.08 -42.69 49.22
CA ALA A 116 -22.81 -41.56 48.34
C ALA A 116 -22.13 -42.07 47.05
N LYS A 117 -22.51 -41.53 45.90
CA LYS A 117 -21.71 -41.54 44.67
C LYS A 117 -21.12 -40.16 44.48
#